data_AF-A0A950G1Y8-F1
#
_entry.id   AF-A0A950G1Y8-F1
#
_cell.length_a   1.000
_cell.length_b   1.000
_cell.length_c   1.000
_cell.angle_alpha   90.00
_cell.angle_beta   90.00
_cell.angle_gamma   90.00
#
_symmetry.space_group_name_H-M   'P 1'
#
loop_
_entity.id
_entity.type
_entity.pdbx_description
1 polymer ?
#
loop_
_entity_poly.entity_id
_entity_poly.type
_entity_poly.pdbx_seq_one_letter_code
_entity_poly.pdbx_strand_id
1 'polypeptide(L)'
;MINPTFDSSITSDPNAATIESGVDQAILRLEMSISTPIRVNIDFKEVSSGLGSSTAFLNEIPYSQYRADLVNDATSANDATALASLPMTPTNPVNGNPDVMLTLPNLRAVGETRLGNNGGDLIAPSP
;
A
#
# COMPACT_ATOMS: atom_id res chain seq x y z
N MET A 1 10.39 -3.17 5.28
CA MET A 1 11.54 -3.47 4.42
C MET A 1 11.19 -3.19 2.97
N ILE A 2 11.63 -2.05 2.47
CA ILE A 2 11.57 -1.69 1.06
C ILE A 2 12.82 -2.26 0.40
N ASN A 3 12.63 -3.04 -0.66
CA ASN A 3 13.71 -3.64 -1.43
C ASN A 3 13.76 -2.97 -2.81
N PRO A 4 14.65 -1.98 -3.01
CA PRO A 4 14.79 -1.32 -4.30
C PRO A 4 15.45 -2.27 -5.31
N THR A 5 15.00 -2.19 -6.56
CA THR A 5 15.77 -2.65 -7.72
C THR A 5 15.96 -1.49 -8.67
N PHE A 6 17.08 -1.47 -9.39
CA PHE A 6 17.42 -0.40 -10.33
C PHE A 6 17.56 -1.02 -11.71
N ASP A 7 16.87 -0.47 -12.70
CA ASP A 7 16.97 -0.98 -14.06
C ASP A 7 18.25 -0.46 -14.77
N SER A 8 18.43 -0.88 -16.02
CA SER A 8 19.60 -0.52 -16.83
C SER A 8 19.75 0.99 -17.08
N SER A 9 18.66 1.75 -17.05
CA SER A 9 18.71 3.20 -17.27
C SER A 9 19.42 3.91 -16.11
N ILE A 10 19.24 3.45 -14.87
CA ILE A 10 19.95 3.99 -13.71
C ILE A 10 21.34 3.38 -13.59
N THR A 11 21.46 2.05 -13.65
CA THR A 11 22.74 1.36 -13.41
C THR A 11 23.81 1.66 -14.47
N SER A 12 23.41 2.18 -15.64
CA SER A 12 24.32 2.63 -16.70
C SER A 12 24.51 4.15 -16.74
N ASP A 13 23.81 4.92 -15.89
CA ASP A 13 23.96 6.38 -15.84
C ASP A 13 25.35 6.76 -15.28
N PRO A 14 26.04 7.77 -15.83
CA PRO A 14 27.32 8.24 -15.29
C PRO A 14 27.28 8.63 -13.80
N ASN A 15 26.11 8.97 -13.26
CA ASN A 15 25.87 9.33 -11.87
C ASN A 15 25.13 8.24 -11.07
N ALA A 16 25.06 6.99 -11.56
CA ALA A 16 24.34 5.87 -10.94
C ALA A 16 24.52 5.81 -9.41
N ALA A 17 25.76 5.85 -8.93
CA ALA A 17 26.07 5.78 -7.49
C ALA A 17 25.41 6.91 -6.66
N THR A 18 25.26 8.11 -7.25
CA THR A 18 24.59 9.24 -6.58
C THR A 18 23.07 9.03 -6.55
N ILE A 19 22.50 8.51 -7.63
CA ILE A 19 21.07 8.22 -7.75
C ILE A 19 20.67 7.11 -6.77
N GLU A 20 21.37 5.97 -6.81
CA GLU A 20 21.15 4.82 -5.93
C GLU A 20 21.28 5.23 -4.46
N SER A 21 22.35 5.95 -4.10
CA SER A 21 22.52 6.45 -2.72
C SER A 21 21.42 7.40 -2.29
N GLY A 22 20.89 8.23 -3.20
CA GLY A 22 19.78 9.13 -2.90
C GLY A 22 18.48 8.37 -2.61
N VAL A 23 18.20 7.33 -3.41
CA VAL A 23 17.05 6.44 -3.22
C VAL A 23 17.16 5.68 -1.89
N ASP A 24 18.33 5.10 -1.60
CA ASP A 24 18.56 4.35 -0.35
C ASP A 24 18.39 5.24 0.89
N GLN A 25 18.87 6.49 0.85
CA GLN A 25 18.64 7.45 1.94
C GLN A 25 17.16 7.79 2.13
N ALA A 26 16.41 7.95 1.04
CA ALA A 26 14.98 8.19 1.11
C ALA A 26 14.22 6.98 1.69
N ILE A 27 14.60 5.77 1.28
CA ILE A 27 14.07 4.51 1.82
C ILE A 27 14.32 4.42 3.31
N LEU A 28 15.57 4.60 3.77
CA LEU A 28 15.91 4.58 5.19
C LEU A 28 15.06 5.57 5.99
N ARG A 29 14.81 6.77 5.44
CA ARG A 29 13.97 7.77 6.11
C ARG A 29 12.52 7.36 6.23
N LEU A 30 11.97 6.70 5.22
CA LEU A 30 10.61 6.17 5.27
C LEU A 30 10.50 4.98 6.23
N GLU A 31 11.48 4.06 6.21
CA GLU A 31 11.47 2.89 7.09
C GLU A 31 11.50 3.24 8.58
N MET A 32 12.18 4.34 8.96
CA MET A 32 12.13 4.85 10.34
C MET A 32 10.73 5.24 10.81
N SER A 33 9.79 5.50 9.90
CA SER A 33 8.40 5.84 10.23
C SER A 33 7.46 4.63 10.25
N ILE A 34 7.94 3.45 9.81
CA ILE A 34 7.14 2.24 9.69
C ILE A 34 7.42 1.34 10.90
N SER A 35 6.44 1.22 11.80
CA SER A 35 6.55 0.36 12.99
C SER A 35 6.21 -1.11 12.71
N THR A 36 5.37 -1.37 11.71
CA THR A 36 4.95 -2.71 11.29
C THR A 36 5.75 -3.15 10.06
N PRO A 37 6.56 -4.22 10.14
CA PRO A 37 7.42 -4.63 9.02
C PRO A 37 6.61 -5.13 7.81
N ILE A 38 6.38 -4.25 6.83
CA ILE A 38 5.83 -4.63 5.52
C ILE A 38 6.98 -4.80 4.53
N ARG A 39 6.98 -5.88 3.74
CA ARG A 39 7.92 -6.06 2.62
C ARG A 39 7.34 -5.48 1.35
N VAL A 40 8.06 -4.54 0.73
CA VAL A 40 7.66 -3.88 -0.52
C VAL A 40 8.83 -3.93 -1.50
N ASN A 41 8.59 -4.40 -2.71
CA ASN A 41 9.55 -4.34 -3.81
C ASN A 41 9.22 -3.12 -4.67
N ILE A 42 10.23 -2.29 -4.97
CA ILE A 42 10.07 -1.09 -5.81
C ILE A 42 11.14 -1.10 -6.89
N ASP A 43 10.73 -1.03 -8.15
CA ASP A 43 11.62 -0.97 -9.30
C ASP A 43 11.79 0.49 -9.75
N PHE A 44 13.01 0.99 -9.71
CA PHE A 44 13.39 2.35 -10.08
C PHE A 44 13.98 2.38 -11.48
N LYS A 45 13.58 3.40 -12.26
CA LYS A 45 14.07 3.65 -13.62
C LYS A 45 14.04 5.12 -13.96
N GLU A 46 14.95 5.56 -14.82
CA GLU A 46 14.88 6.86 -15.46
C GLU A 46 13.87 6.84 -16.60
N VAL A 47 13.14 7.94 -16.78
CA VAL A 47 12.18 8.10 -17.87
C VAL A 47 12.49 9.39 -18.63
N SER A 48 12.54 9.30 -19.96
CA SER A 48 12.81 10.44 -20.85
C SER A 48 11.57 11.25 -21.21
N SER A 49 10.38 10.75 -20.83
CA SER A 49 9.11 11.44 -21.00
C SER A 49 8.12 11.03 -19.92
N GLY A 50 7.17 11.93 -19.64
CA GLY A 50 6.21 11.79 -18.56
C GLY A 50 6.72 12.34 -17.23
N LEU A 51 5.79 12.53 -16.31
CA LEU A 51 6.05 12.69 -14.88
C LEU A 51 5.61 11.36 -14.28
N GLY A 52 6.43 10.71 -13.45
CA GLY A 52 6.15 9.37 -12.92
C GLY A 52 4.66 9.18 -12.56
N SER A 53 4.04 8.11 -13.09
CA SER A 53 2.62 7.83 -12.90
C SER A 53 2.44 6.68 -11.92
N SER A 54 1.38 6.74 -11.11
CA SER A 54 1.00 5.66 -10.20
C SER A 54 -0.35 5.12 -10.62
N THR A 55 -0.43 3.81 -10.85
CA THR A 55 -1.69 3.08 -10.99
C THR A 55 -1.93 2.26 -9.75
N ALA A 56 -3.17 2.27 -9.26
CA ALA A 56 -3.58 1.45 -8.13
C ALA A 56 -4.88 0.73 -8.48
N PHE A 57 -4.92 -0.57 -8.19
CA PHE A 57 -6.16 -1.32 -8.25
C PHE A 57 -7.02 -1.00 -7.03
N LEU A 58 -8.29 -0.70 -7.28
CA LEU A 58 -9.30 -0.47 -6.27
C LEU A 58 -10.11 -1.76 -6.06
N ASN A 59 -10.43 -2.03 -4.81
CA ASN A 59 -11.31 -3.12 -4.41
C ASN A 59 -12.28 -2.61 -3.36
N GLU A 60 -13.47 -3.18 -3.37
CA GLU A 60 -14.55 -2.84 -2.46
C GLU A 60 -14.78 -4.03 -1.51
N ILE A 61 -14.76 -3.75 -0.21
CA ILE A 61 -15.05 -4.73 0.85
C ILE A 61 -16.11 -4.20 1.79
N PRO A 62 -16.90 -5.07 2.45
CA PRO A 62 -17.83 -4.64 3.48
C PRO A 62 -17.11 -3.87 4.59
N TYR A 63 -17.70 -2.77 5.07
CA TYR A 63 -17.15 -2.00 6.19
C TYR A 63 -16.93 -2.85 7.44
N SER A 64 -17.82 -3.83 7.68
CA SER A 64 -17.68 -4.79 8.77
C SER A 64 -16.42 -5.66 8.63
N GLN A 65 -16.06 -6.05 7.40
CA GLN A 65 -14.83 -6.80 7.10
C GLN A 65 -13.60 -5.92 7.30
N TYR A 66 -13.59 -4.71 6.72
CA TYR A 66 -12.53 -3.72 6.92
C TYR A 66 -12.23 -3.48 8.41
N ARG A 67 -13.28 -3.29 9.22
CA ARG A 67 -13.12 -3.07 10.66
C ARG A 67 -12.62 -4.33 11.36
N ALA A 68 -13.07 -5.52 10.96
CA ALA A 68 -12.60 -6.78 11.54
C ALA A 68 -11.11 -7.02 11.24
N ASP A 69 -10.66 -6.75 10.02
CA ASP A 69 -9.25 -6.88 9.64
C ASP A 69 -8.40 -5.89 10.43
N LEU A 70 -8.83 -4.63 10.53
CA LEU A 70 -8.12 -3.63 11.34
C LEU A 70 -8.05 -4.02 12.83
N VAL A 71 -9.10 -4.65 13.37
CA VAL A 71 -9.06 -5.19 14.76
C VAL A 71 -8.05 -6.33 14.88
N ASN A 72 -8.01 -7.24 13.90
CA ASN A 72 -7.12 -8.39 13.92
C ASN A 72 -5.64 -8.00 13.72
N ASP A 73 -5.37 -6.95 12.94
CA ASP A 73 -4.02 -6.46 12.62
C ASP A 73 -3.56 -5.29 13.52
N ALA A 74 -4.38 -4.89 14.50
CA ALA A 74 -4.05 -3.79 15.40
C ALA A 74 -2.81 -4.10 16.25
N THR A 75 -1.68 -3.52 15.87
CA THR A 75 -0.37 -3.75 16.51
C THR A 75 0.30 -2.47 17.00
N SER A 76 -0.23 -1.30 16.63
CA SER A 76 0.30 0.01 16.98
C SER A 76 -0.70 0.87 17.77
N ALA A 77 -0.19 1.92 18.42
CA ALA A 77 -1.02 2.91 19.11
C ALA A 77 -1.94 3.69 18.14
N ASN A 78 -1.55 3.81 16.87
CA ASN A 78 -2.37 4.43 15.83
C ASN A 78 -3.57 3.54 15.51
N ASP A 79 -3.41 2.22 15.47
CA ASP A 79 -4.52 1.28 15.24
C ASP A 79 -5.53 1.36 16.37
N ALA A 80 -5.05 1.41 17.62
CA ALA A 80 -5.92 1.59 18.79
C ALA A 80 -6.72 2.91 18.72
N THR A 81 -6.06 4.00 18.30
CA THR A 81 -6.70 5.32 18.12
C THR A 81 -7.74 5.27 16.99
N ALA A 82 -7.41 4.64 15.87
CA ALA A 82 -8.30 4.46 14.73
C ALA A 82 -9.54 3.64 15.15
N LEU A 83 -9.36 2.48 15.79
CA LEU A 83 -10.44 1.62 16.23
C LEU A 83 -11.39 2.29 17.24
N ALA A 84 -10.86 3.12 18.14
CA ALA A 84 -11.68 3.89 19.07
C ALA A 84 -12.60 4.89 18.35
N SER A 85 -12.19 5.38 17.18
CA SER A 85 -12.98 6.30 16.34
C SER A 85 -13.92 5.60 15.36
N LEU A 86 -13.80 4.27 15.19
CA LEU A 86 -14.56 3.50 14.21
C LEU A 86 -15.73 2.72 14.85
N PRO A 87 -16.98 3.19 14.68
CA PRO A 87 -18.14 2.54 15.26
C PRO A 87 -18.36 1.13 14.70
N MET A 88 -18.90 0.24 15.54
CA MET A 88 -19.25 -1.13 15.15
C MET A 88 -20.64 -1.17 14.51
N THR A 89 -20.73 -0.65 13.29
CA THR A 89 -21.97 -0.60 12.48
C THR A 89 -21.83 -1.42 11.21
N PRO A 90 -22.94 -1.80 10.54
CA PRO A 90 -22.88 -2.46 9.24
C PRO A 90 -22.43 -1.53 8.11
N THR A 91 -22.52 -0.21 8.30
CA THR A 91 -22.25 0.80 7.27
C THR A 91 -21.09 1.71 7.67
N ASN A 92 -20.37 2.17 6.65
CA ASN A 92 -19.34 3.19 6.76
C ASN A 92 -19.92 4.48 7.38
N PRO A 93 -19.38 4.97 8.50
CA PRO A 93 -19.89 6.14 9.20
C PRO A 93 -19.71 7.46 8.44
N VAL A 94 -18.88 7.49 7.39
CA VAL A 94 -18.59 8.69 6.60
C VAL A 94 -19.72 9.01 5.62
N ASN A 95 -20.30 7.98 5.00
CA ASN A 95 -21.25 8.15 3.90
C ASN A 95 -22.49 7.22 3.96
N GLY A 96 -22.55 6.32 4.95
CA GLY A 96 -23.65 5.36 5.12
C GLY A 96 -23.65 4.17 4.15
N ASN A 97 -22.65 4.04 3.27
CA ASN A 97 -22.53 2.90 2.36
C ASN A 97 -22.11 1.64 3.17
N PRO A 98 -22.69 0.45 2.91
CA PRO A 98 -22.23 -0.81 3.53
C PRO A 98 -20.76 -1.15 3.24
N ASP A 99 -20.19 -0.59 2.17
CA ASP A 99 -18.87 -0.94 1.67
C ASP A 99 -17.85 0.20 1.76
N VAL A 100 -16.57 -0.19 1.73
CA VAL A 100 -15.41 0.72 1.65
C VAL A 100 -14.55 0.34 0.46
N MET A 101 -14.17 1.35 -0.32
CA MET A 101 -13.26 1.18 -1.45
C MET A 101 -11.84 1.56 -1.05
N LEU A 102 -10.91 0.63 -1.25
CA LEU A 102 -9.51 0.75 -0.85
C LEU A 102 -8.60 0.34 -2.01
N THR A 103 -7.40 0.90 -2.04
CA THR A 103 -6.34 0.40 -2.92
C THR A 103 -5.78 -0.92 -2.38
N LEU A 104 -5.20 -1.77 -3.24
CA LEU A 104 -4.52 -2.99 -2.79
C LEU A 104 -3.49 -2.77 -1.66
N PRO A 105 -2.62 -1.74 -1.70
CA PRO A 105 -1.74 -1.44 -0.57
C PRO A 105 -2.49 -1.15 0.73
N ASN A 106 -3.59 -0.39 0.68
CA ASN A 106 -4.37 -0.07 1.88
C ASN A 106 -5.12 -1.28 2.43
N LEU A 107 -5.59 -2.19 1.56
CA LEU A 107 -6.16 -3.48 2.00
C LEU A 107 -5.14 -4.31 2.78
N ARG A 108 -3.92 -4.43 2.24
CA ARG A 108 -2.83 -5.11 2.97
C ARG A 108 -2.46 -4.40 4.27
N ALA A 109 -2.50 -3.07 4.28
CA ALA A 109 -2.18 -2.27 5.46
C ALA A 109 -3.21 -2.42 6.60
N VAL A 110 -4.43 -2.87 6.30
CA VAL A 110 -5.42 -3.22 7.33
C VAL A 110 -5.46 -4.71 7.65
N GLY A 111 -4.55 -5.52 7.07
CA GLY A 111 -4.50 -6.96 7.31
C GLY A 111 -5.47 -7.80 6.47
N GLU A 112 -6.05 -7.26 5.40
CA GLU A 112 -6.93 -8.03 4.51
C GLU A 112 -6.14 -9.14 3.78
N THR A 113 -6.57 -10.40 3.96
CA THR A 113 -5.89 -11.60 3.45
C THR A 113 -6.74 -12.42 2.47
N ARG A 114 -8.05 -12.19 2.42
CA ARG A 114 -9.04 -12.96 1.63
C ARG A 114 -9.05 -12.60 0.15
N LEU A 115 -8.65 -11.38 -0.22
CA LEU A 115 -8.65 -10.93 -1.61
C LEU A 115 -7.49 -11.49 -2.46
N GLY A 116 -6.60 -12.27 -1.85
CA GLY A 116 -5.39 -12.78 -2.49
C GLY A 116 -4.39 -11.67 -2.80
N ASN A 117 -3.10 -12.02 -2.86
CA ASN A 117 -2.03 -11.09 -3.25
C ASN A 117 -2.07 -10.77 -4.74
N ASN A 118 -3.25 -10.63 -5.35
CA ASN A 118 -3.38 -10.59 -6.80
C ASN A 118 -2.91 -9.23 -7.29
N GLY A 119 -1.63 -9.20 -7.67
CA GLY A 119 -0.95 -8.13 -8.38
C GLY A 119 -1.55 -7.89 -9.76
N GLY A 120 -2.82 -7.49 -9.80
CA GLY A 120 -3.52 -7.07 -11.01
C GLY A 120 -4.20 -8.17 -11.83
N ASP A 121 -4.15 -9.45 -11.46
CA ASP A 121 -4.77 -10.51 -12.25
C ASP A 121 -6.21 -10.87 -11.77
N LEU A 122 -7.16 -10.23 -12.45
CA LEU A 122 -8.49 -10.66 -12.90
C LEU A 122 -9.47 -11.36 -11.92
N ILE A 123 -10.59 -10.68 -11.61
CA ILE A 123 -11.92 -11.05 -12.12
C ILE A 123 -12.68 -9.75 -12.43
N ALA A 124 -12.72 -9.33 -13.70
CA ALA A 124 -13.79 -8.44 -14.15
C ALA A 124 -15.12 -9.18 -13.96
N PRO A 125 -16.21 -8.52 -13.50
CA PRO A 125 -17.52 -9.16 -13.50
C PRO A 125 -17.83 -9.64 -14.92
N SER A 126 -18.13 -10.94 -15.04
CA SER A 126 -18.66 -11.52 -16.29
C SER A 126 -20.04 -10.91 -16.59
N PRO A 127 -20.45 -10.87 -17.87
CA PRO A 127 -21.13 -9.75 -18.54
C PRO A 127 -22.50 -9.37 -17.98
#